data_AF-A0A7S1QSF1-F1
#
_entry.id   AF-A0A7S1QSF1-F1
#
_cell.length_a   1.000
_cell.length_b   1.000
_cell.length_c   1.000
_cell.angle_alpha   90.00
_cell.angle_beta   90.00
_cell.angle_gamma   90.00
#
_symmetry.space_group_name_H-M   'P 1'
#
loop_
_entity.id
_entity.type
_entity.pdbx_description
1 polymer ?
#
loop_
_entity_poly.entity_id
_entity_poly.type
_entity_poly.pdbx_seq_one_letter_code
_entity_poly.pdbx_strand_id
1 'polypeptide(L)'
;VWASDSREKRSSGRSTPFRVPYPSTNLQMAPTVKALSFACALGFSSAHGSPDDVAALVQASVRGHTTALEEQPGSMWSEAIGDLVNAAVQEQQEAKATGAAELHFEGAQGAQDPEPEKPPIWHGMQFEREIVQEEPGSTGYLSFDHGCTKRDEHGDNYCEFPHGDSLRMRFQYNLARPINGGYWVFQGIPKLQGVGAFLRNGIEKKKQILSSRLEDLSIECPICGGVCEPMVFGKQRSIKLPDCPLPAGQNVTMVDLSINLPSGLLLPLIKMQMRANLVVTRQEGEESNTVSESKMIFAMGRIYHGLPLMM
;
A
#
# COMPACT_ATOMS: atom_id res chain seq x y z
N VAL A 1 22.22 -60.81 34.58
CA VAL A 1 21.50 -60.79 33.27
C VAL A 1 20.70 -59.52 33.24
N TRP A 2 20.91 -58.68 32.23
CA TRP A 2 20.13 -57.54 31.71
C TRP A 2 21.13 -56.53 31.16
N ALA A 3 21.29 -56.58 29.83
CA ALA A 3 22.07 -55.65 29.03
C ALA A 3 21.14 -54.51 28.58
N SER A 4 21.63 -53.27 28.63
CA SER A 4 20.95 -52.11 28.07
C SER A 4 21.75 -51.62 26.86
N ASP A 5 21.21 -51.89 25.68
CA ASP A 5 21.73 -51.52 24.37
C ASP A 5 21.24 -50.09 24.03
N SER A 6 22.15 -49.16 23.77
CA SER A 6 21.85 -47.77 23.42
C SER A 6 22.24 -47.53 21.96
N ARG A 7 21.30 -47.78 21.04
CA ARG A 7 21.47 -47.44 19.61
C ARG A 7 21.15 -45.97 19.35
N GLU A 8 22.19 -45.21 19.07
CA GLU A 8 22.16 -43.87 18.50
C GLU A 8 21.70 -43.92 17.03
N LYS A 9 20.50 -43.43 16.74
CA LYS A 9 20.00 -43.23 15.36
C LYS A 9 20.43 -41.85 14.87
N ARG A 10 21.48 -41.81 14.05
CA ARG A 10 21.78 -40.65 13.18
C ARG A 10 20.83 -40.66 11.98
N SER A 11 19.89 -39.71 11.92
CA SER A 11 19.16 -39.38 10.69
C SER A 11 19.89 -38.28 9.94
N SER A 12 20.54 -38.64 8.84
CA SER A 12 21.08 -37.73 7.84
C SER A 12 19.94 -37.21 6.95
N GLY A 13 19.29 -36.12 7.39
CA GLY A 13 18.34 -35.35 6.57
C GLY A 13 19.11 -34.44 5.62
N ARG A 14 19.17 -34.83 4.35
CA ARG A 14 19.77 -34.07 3.25
C ARG A 14 18.83 -32.92 2.87
N SER A 15 19.09 -31.70 3.33
CA SER A 15 18.40 -30.50 2.85
C SER A 15 18.95 -30.16 1.45
N THR A 16 18.08 -30.23 0.44
CA THR A 16 18.39 -29.69 -0.89
C THR A 16 18.15 -28.18 -0.89
N PRO A 17 19.09 -27.35 -1.39
CA PRO A 17 18.88 -25.93 -1.51
C PRO A 17 17.76 -25.64 -2.50
N PHE A 18 16.73 -24.91 -2.05
CA PHE A 18 15.61 -24.46 -2.85
C PHE A 18 16.10 -23.32 -3.77
N ARG A 19 16.53 -23.65 -5.00
CA ARG A 19 16.76 -22.65 -6.06
C ARG A 19 15.42 -22.27 -6.67
N VAL A 20 14.98 -21.03 -6.45
CA VAL A 20 13.88 -20.44 -7.22
C VAL A 20 14.44 -20.00 -8.58
N PRO A 21 13.97 -20.55 -9.71
CA PRO A 21 14.36 -20.04 -11.02
C PRO A 21 13.53 -18.79 -11.33
N TYR A 22 14.18 -17.64 -11.56
CA TYR A 22 13.53 -16.48 -12.15
C TYR A 22 13.99 -16.25 -13.60
N PRO A 23 13.07 -16.03 -14.54
CA PRO A 23 13.40 -15.59 -15.88
C PRO A 23 13.72 -14.08 -15.88
N SER A 24 14.92 -13.72 -16.33
CA SER A 24 15.27 -12.34 -16.64
C SER A 24 14.50 -11.89 -17.89
N THR A 25 13.51 -11.03 -17.71
CA THR A 25 12.83 -10.35 -18.83
C THR A 25 13.06 -8.85 -18.71
N ASN A 26 13.84 -8.31 -19.65
CA ASN A 26 13.92 -6.88 -19.91
C ASN A 26 12.54 -6.40 -20.40
N LEU A 27 11.83 -5.63 -19.58
CA LEU A 27 10.53 -5.07 -19.92
C LEU A 27 10.73 -3.69 -20.61
N GLN A 28 10.59 -3.65 -21.93
CA GLN A 28 10.30 -2.39 -22.63
C GLN A 28 8.83 -2.01 -22.38
N MET A 29 8.59 -0.84 -21.79
CA MET A 29 7.25 -0.33 -21.51
C MET A 29 6.49 0.04 -22.80
N ALA A 30 5.23 -0.40 -22.89
CA ALA A 30 4.30 -0.03 -23.95
C ALA A 30 3.81 1.44 -23.79
N PRO A 31 3.55 2.15 -24.90
CA PRO A 31 3.26 3.60 -24.91
C PRO A 31 1.98 4.03 -24.17
N THR A 32 1.06 3.10 -23.89
CA THR A 32 -0.23 3.36 -23.24
C THR A 32 -0.10 3.74 -21.75
N VAL A 33 1.02 3.40 -21.11
CA VAL A 33 1.27 3.70 -19.68
C VAL A 33 1.62 5.18 -19.46
N LYS A 34 2.10 5.90 -20.49
CA LYS A 34 2.41 7.35 -20.41
C LYS A 34 1.17 8.23 -20.20
N ALA A 35 -0.02 7.77 -20.63
CA ALA A 35 -1.26 8.55 -20.50
C ALA A 35 -1.76 8.66 -19.06
N LEU A 36 -1.57 7.61 -18.24
CA LEU A 36 -1.97 7.59 -16.82
C LEU A 36 -1.07 8.47 -15.94
N SER A 37 0.22 8.61 -16.29
CA SER A 37 1.10 9.57 -15.62
C SER A 37 0.68 11.02 -15.87
N PHE A 38 0.04 11.31 -17.00
CA PHE A 38 -0.46 12.65 -17.35
C PHE A 38 -1.74 13.02 -16.60
N ALA A 39 -2.70 12.09 -16.48
CA ALA A 39 -3.96 12.35 -15.75
C ALA A 39 -3.73 12.52 -14.24
N CYS A 40 -2.78 11.79 -13.64
CA CYS A 40 -2.37 12.03 -12.26
C CYS A 40 -1.51 13.29 -12.10
N ALA A 41 -0.68 13.66 -13.09
CA ALA A 41 0.14 14.88 -13.03
C ALA A 41 -0.70 16.17 -13.12
N LEU A 42 -1.86 16.13 -13.79
CA LEU A 42 -2.79 17.27 -13.82
C LEU A 42 -3.49 17.53 -12.47
N GLY A 43 -3.44 16.57 -11.54
CA GLY A 43 -3.84 16.78 -10.14
C GLY A 43 -2.74 17.41 -9.26
N PHE A 44 -1.53 17.64 -9.79
CA PHE A 44 -0.37 18.10 -9.01
C PHE A 44 0.13 19.51 -9.37
N SER A 45 -0.52 20.24 -10.29
CA SER A 45 -0.16 21.64 -10.57
C SER A 45 -1.11 22.60 -9.84
N SER A 46 -0.84 22.85 -8.57
CA SER A 46 -1.39 24.01 -7.85
C SER A 46 -0.71 25.29 -8.32
N ALA A 47 -1.36 26.05 -9.18
CA ALA A 47 -1.10 27.48 -9.38
C ALA A 47 -2.39 28.20 -9.84
N HIS A 48 -3.07 28.84 -8.89
CA HIS A 48 -4.03 29.95 -9.06
C HIS A 48 -5.02 29.92 -10.25
N GLY A 49 -5.84 28.86 -10.37
CA GLY A 49 -7.02 28.87 -11.24
C GLY A 49 -8.31 28.92 -10.43
N SER A 50 -9.32 29.65 -10.92
CA SER A 50 -10.69 29.60 -10.40
C SER A 50 -11.22 28.16 -10.52
N PRO A 51 -12.11 27.67 -9.63
CA PRO A 51 -12.82 26.40 -9.81
C PRO A 51 -13.51 26.29 -11.18
N ASP A 52 -13.95 27.42 -11.74
CA ASP A 52 -14.55 27.49 -13.08
C ASP A 52 -13.52 27.19 -14.19
N ASP A 53 -12.24 27.53 -13.98
CA ASP A 53 -11.16 27.23 -14.91
C ASP A 53 -10.83 25.73 -14.92
N VAL A 54 -10.91 25.06 -13.76
CA VAL A 54 -10.71 23.61 -13.65
C VAL A 54 -11.87 22.86 -14.32
N ALA A 55 -13.12 23.31 -14.10
CA ALA A 55 -14.29 22.74 -14.77
C ALA A 55 -14.23 22.94 -16.29
N ALA A 56 -13.81 24.13 -16.75
CA ALA A 56 -13.60 24.42 -18.17
C ALA A 56 -12.45 23.59 -18.77
N LEU A 57 -11.36 23.35 -18.03
CA LEU A 57 -10.23 22.53 -18.49
C LEU A 57 -10.62 21.05 -18.61
N VAL A 58 -11.39 20.53 -17.66
CA VAL A 58 -11.93 19.17 -17.70
C VAL A 58 -12.91 19.02 -18.87
N GLN A 59 -13.83 19.97 -19.06
CA GLN A 59 -14.74 19.96 -20.21
C GLN A 59 -14.02 20.09 -21.55
N ALA A 60 -12.95 20.90 -21.63
CA ALA A 60 -12.13 21.04 -22.83
C ALA A 60 -11.33 19.75 -23.14
N SER A 61 -10.83 19.06 -22.12
CA SER A 61 -10.12 17.77 -22.27
C SER A 61 -11.07 16.65 -22.74
N VAL A 62 -12.29 16.62 -22.19
CA VAL A 62 -13.35 15.69 -22.63
C VAL A 62 -13.81 15.98 -24.05
N ARG A 63 -13.95 17.26 -24.44
CA ARG A 63 -14.29 17.68 -25.82
C ARG A 63 -13.17 17.40 -26.82
N GLY A 64 -11.92 17.65 -26.45
CA GLY A 64 -10.76 17.40 -27.32
C GLY A 64 -10.51 15.91 -27.59
N HIS A 65 -10.92 15.02 -26.67
CA HIS A 65 -10.88 13.58 -26.89
C HIS A 65 -12.11 13.04 -27.65
N THR A 66 -13.27 13.71 -27.61
CA THR A 66 -14.43 13.31 -28.42
C THR A 66 -14.26 13.67 -29.89
N THR A 67 -13.59 14.78 -30.24
CA THR A 67 -13.28 15.12 -31.64
C THR A 67 -12.19 14.25 -32.29
N ALA A 68 -11.41 13.51 -31.49
CA ALA A 68 -10.37 12.60 -32.01
C ALA A 68 -10.86 11.15 -32.18
N LEU A 69 -12.13 10.86 -31.82
CA LEU A 69 -12.75 9.53 -31.84
C LEU A 69 -14.03 9.47 -32.68
N GLU A 70 -14.25 10.44 -33.57
CA GLU A 70 -15.40 10.54 -34.47
C GLU A 70 -15.34 9.53 -35.63
N GLU A 71 -15.04 8.26 -35.35
CA GLU A 71 -15.26 7.15 -36.29
C GLU A 71 -15.70 5.83 -35.62
N GLN A 72 -16.20 5.85 -34.37
CA GLN A 72 -16.93 4.68 -33.84
C GLN A 72 -18.23 5.06 -33.13
N PRO A 73 -19.40 4.87 -33.78
CA PRO A 73 -20.69 5.02 -33.12
C PRO A 73 -20.93 3.84 -32.17
N GLY A 74 -21.25 4.14 -30.90
CA GLY A 74 -21.90 3.18 -30.00
C GLY A 74 -21.15 2.72 -28.76
N SER A 75 -20.18 3.48 -28.21
CA SER A 75 -19.71 3.17 -26.86
C SER A 75 -20.65 3.77 -25.82
N MET A 76 -21.65 3.00 -25.39
CA MET A 76 -22.52 3.23 -24.21
C MET A 76 -21.75 3.65 -22.92
N TRP A 77 -20.43 3.56 -22.94
CA TRP A 77 -19.51 3.89 -21.85
C TRP A 77 -19.08 5.36 -21.79
N SER A 78 -19.03 6.09 -22.90
CA SER A 78 -18.73 7.54 -22.87
C SER A 78 -19.87 8.32 -22.22
N GLU A 79 -21.11 7.85 -22.41
CA GLU A 79 -22.30 8.37 -21.75
C GLU A 79 -22.29 8.04 -20.26
N ALA A 80 -22.06 6.79 -19.87
CA ALA A 80 -22.05 6.40 -18.45
C ALA A 80 -20.96 7.11 -17.60
N ILE A 81 -19.77 7.35 -18.18
CA ILE A 81 -18.72 8.13 -17.50
C ILE A 81 -19.09 9.62 -17.47
N GLY A 82 -19.68 10.14 -18.55
CA GLY A 82 -20.22 11.49 -18.60
C GLY A 82 -21.29 11.71 -17.52
N ASP A 83 -22.21 10.77 -17.35
CA ASP A 83 -23.29 10.83 -16.37
C ASP A 83 -22.77 10.78 -14.92
N LEU A 84 -21.76 9.94 -14.65
CA LEU A 84 -21.12 9.88 -13.32
C LEU A 84 -20.37 11.17 -12.97
N VAL A 85 -19.66 11.76 -13.94
CA VAL A 85 -18.98 13.05 -13.74
C VAL A 85 -20.00 14.18 -13.58
N ASN A 86 -21.06 14.19 -14.39
CA ASN A 86 -22.12 15.19 -14.30
C ASN A 86 -22.88 15.10 -12.97
N ALA A 87 -23.17 13.88 -12.48
CA ALA A 87 -23.81 13.69 -11.18
C ALA A 87 -22.93 14.22 -10.03
N ALA A 88 -21.62 13.94 -10.06
CA ALA A 88 -20.69 14.45 -9.04
C ALA A 88 -20.52 15.98 -9.08
N VAL A 89 -20.55 16.59 -10.27
CA VAL A 89 -20.54 18.05 -10.45
C VAL A 89 -21.84 18.68 -9.94
N GLN A 90 -22.98 18.05 -10.22
CA GLN A 90 -24.29 18.53 -9.79
C GLN A 90 -24.41 18.49 -8.25
N GLU A 91 -23.95 17.43 -7.61
CA GLU A 91 -23.93 17.32 -6.14
C GLU A 91 -23.06 18.43 -5.50
N GLN A 92 -21.94 18.82 -6.13
CA GLN A 92 -21.15 19.98 -5.68
C GLN A 92 -21.87 21.32 -5.86
N GLN A 93 -22.63 21.50 -6.95
CA GLN A 93 -23.37 22.73 -7.20
C GLN A 93 -24.55 22.87 -6.22
N GLU A 94 -25.24 21.78 -5.90
CA GLU A 94 -26.32 21.75 -4.92
C GLU A 94 -25.82 21.99 -3.48
N ALA A 95 -24.65 21.44 -3.12
CA ALA A 95 -24.00 21.71 -1.85
C ALA A 95 -23.54 23.18 -1.71
N LYS A 96 -23.20 23.84 -2.81
CA LYS A 96 -22.84 25.28 -2.83
C LYS A 96 -24.09 26.18 -2.83
N ALA A 97 -25.19 25.72 -3.43
CA ALA A 97 -26.45 26.47 -3.50
C ALA A 97 -27.24 26.47 -2.18
N THR A 98 -27.03 25.48 -1.31
CA THR A 98 -27.71 25.37 0.00
C THR A 98 -27.04 26.16 1.11
N GLY A 99 -25.87 26.77 0.85
CA GLY A 99 -25.15 27.63 1.79
C GLY A 99 -25.59 29.10 1.78
N ALA A 100 -26.89 29.40 1.87
CA ALA A 100 -27.42 30.73 2.24
C ALA A 100 -28.95 30.73 2.41
N ALA A 101 -29.46 30.11 3.48
CA ALA A 101 -30.84 30.35 3.92
C ALA A 101 -30.90 30.35 5.46
N GLU A 102 -30.78 31.54 6.06
CA GLU A 102 -31.18 31.78 7.44
C GLU A 102 -32.71 31.60 7.55
N LEU A 103 -33.13 30.50 8.19
CA LEU A 103 -34.51 30.29 8.62
C LEU A 103 -34.57 30.42 10.14
N HIS A 104 -35.12 31.54 10.59
CA HIS A 104 -35.51 31.78 11.98
C HIS A 104 -36.73 30.90 12.30
N PHE A 105 -36.58 29.96 13.23
CA PHE A 105 -37.69 29.15 13.77
C PHE A 105 -37.68 29.26 15.30
N GLU A 106 -38.65 30.00 15.84
CA GLU A 106 -38.98 30.00 17.27
C GLU A 106 -40.02 28.90 17.53
N GLY A 107 -39.74 28.03 18.50
CA GLY A 107 -40.76 27.30 19.23
C GLY A 107 -40.69 25.77 19.16
N ALA A 108 -40.11 25.16 20.20
CA ALA A 108 -40.62 24.02 20.99
C ALA A 108 -39.45 23.23 21.60
N GLN A 109 -39.20 23.45 22.89
CA GLN A 109 -38.22 22.70 23.69
C GLN A 109 -38.77 21.30 24.01
N GLY A 110 -38.61 20.37 23.06
CA GLY A 110 -38.56 18.95 23.36
C GLY A 110 -37.12 18.57 23.66
N ALA A 111 -36.86 17.98 24.83
CA ALA A 111 -35.56 17.41 25.16
C ALA A 111 -35.26 16.27 24.17
N GLN A 112 -34.55 16.61 23.09
CA GLN A 112 -33.93 15.64 22.22
C GLN A 112 -32.78 15.02 23.02
N ASP A 113 -32.90 13.74 23.35
CA ASP A 113 -31.73 12.95 23.69
C ASP A 113 -30.70 13.18 22.56
N PRO A 114 -29.44 13.53 22.89
CA PRO A 114 -28.44 13.80 21.87
C PRO A 114 -28.34 12.54 21.00
N GLU A 115 -28.72 12.70 19.72
CA GLU A 115 -28.52 11.65 18.72
C GLU A 115 -27.05 11.24 18.83
N PRO A 116 -26.73 9.96 19.09
CA PRO A 116 -25.35 9.54 19.27
C PRO A 116 -24.60 9.91 17.99
N GLU A 117 -23.69 10.88 18.10
CA GLU A 117 -22.88 11.35 16.97
C GLU A 117 -22.28 10.12 16.30
N LYS A 118 -22.74 9.82 15.08
CA LYS A 118 -22.17 8.72 14.31
C LYS A 118 -20.68 9.03 14.18
N PRO A 119 -19.79 8.12 14.58
CA PRO A 119 -18.37 8.38 14.52
C PRO A 119 -18.01 8.75 13.07
N PRO A 120 -17.19 9.79 12.85
CA PRO A 120 -16.80 10.20 11.51
C PRO A 120 -16.25 8.98 10.75
N ILE A 121 -16.72 8.75 9.53
CA ILE A 121 -16.21 7.67 8.69
C ILE A 121 -14.86 8.12 8.14
N TRP A 122 -13.77 7.57 8.66
CA TRP A 122 -12.43 7.84 8.15
C TRP A 122 -12.09 6.86 7.04
N HIS A 123 -11.41 7.36 6.02
CA HIS A 123 -10.82 6.54 4.98
C HIS A 123 -9.30 6.67 5.10
N GLY A 124 -8.60 5.56 4.98
CA GLY A 124 -7.16 5.55 5.20
C GLY A 124 -6.54 4.18 5.03
N MET A 125 -5.37 4.00 5.64
CA MET A 125 -4.59 2.78 5.64
C MET A 125 -4.59 2.12 7.03
N GLN A 126 -4.81 0.82 7.09
CA GLN A 126 -4.58 -0.03 8.24
C GLN A 126 -3.35 -0.90 8.01
N PHE A 127 -2.59 -1.12 9.07
CA PHE A 127 -1.39 -1.95 9.07
C PHE A 127 -1.49 -3.01 10.17
N GLU A 128 -1.16 -4.25 9.82
CA GLU A 128 -1.01 -5.38 10.74
C GLU A 128 0.24 -6.19 10.40
N ARG A 129 0.91 -6.75 11.41
CA ARG A 129 2.11 -7.56 11.22
C ARG A 129 2.15 -8.77 12.15
N GLU A 130 2.61 -9.88 11.60
CA GLU A 130 2.91 -11.13 12.30
C GLU A 130 4.37 -11.52 12.06
N ILE A 131 5.12 -11.84 13.12
CA ILE A 131 6.45 -12.43 13.02
C ILE A 131 6.29 -13.95 12.84
N VAL A 132 6.80 -14.48 11.73
CA VAL A 132 6.73 -15.91 11.41
C VAL A 132 7.95 -16.65 11.93
N GLN A 133 9.12 -16.06 11.74
CA GLN A 133 10.40 -16.63 12.13
C GLN A 133 11.35 -15.51 12.51
N GLU A 134 12.16 -15.74 13.54
CA GLU A 134 13.25 -14.87 13.93
C GLU A 134 14.43 -15.72 14.42
N GLU A 135 15.65 -15.34 14.04
CA GLU A 135 16.87 -15.96 14.53
C GLU A 135 16.99 -15.75 16.05
N PRO A 136 17.27 -16.79 16.84
CA PRO A 136 17.44 -16.63 18.29
C PRO A 136 18.48 -15.56 18.65
N GLY A 137 18.06 -14.59 19.46
CA GLY A 137 18.89 -13.47 19.93
C GLY A 137 18.95 -12.27 18.98
N SER A 138 18.34 -12.37 17.80
CA SER A 138 18.10 -11.23 16.92
C SER A 138 16.71 -10.67 17.21
N THR A 139 16.50 -9.37 17.00
CA THR A 139 15.18 -8.73 17.09
C THR A 139 15.00 -7.71 15.97
N GLY A 140 13.90 -7.78 15.24
CA GLY A 140 13.43 -6.72 14.35
C GLY A 140 12.44 -5.79 15.05
N TYR A 141 12.65 -4.48 14.97
CA TYR A 141 11.76 -3.46 15.54
C TYR A 141 11.23 -2.52 14.45
N LEU A 142 9.94 -2.60 14.16
CA LEU A 142 9.25 -1.72 13.21
C LEU A 142 8.50 -0.63 13.97
N SER A 143 8.65 0.62 13.56
CA SER A 143 7.90 1.73 14.14
C SER A 143 7.41 2.72 13.11
N PHE A 144 6.28 3.33 13.40
CA PHE A 144 5.72 4.50 12.75
C PHE A 144 5.73 5.65 13.76
N ASP A 145 5.80 6.87 13.26
CA ASP A 145 5.86 8.07 14.08
C ASP A 145 4.54 8.41 14.77
N HIS A 146 3.40 7.93 14.25
CA HIS A 146 2.07 8.10 14.83
C HIS A 146 1.10 6.98 14.36
N GLY A 147 -0.19 7.08 14.70
CA GLY A 147 -1.26 6.21 14.16
C GLY A 147 -1.38 4.81 14.76
N CYS A 148 -0.42 4.35 15.56
CA CYS A 148 -0.43 3.00 16.12
C CYS A 148 -1.05 2.91 17.52
N THR A 149 -1.92 1.93 17.73
CA THR A 149 -2.62 1.69 19.01
C THR A 149 -2.17 0.43 19.73
N LYS A 150 -1.54 -0.52 19.02
CA LYS A 150 -0.95 -1.73 19.62
C LYS A 150 0.51 -1.85 19.27
N ARG A 151 1.31 -2.20 20.28
CA ARG A 151 2.74 -2.49 20.20
C ARG A 151 3.05 -3.82 20.85
N ASP A 152 4.00 -4.53 20.28
CA ASP A 152 4.61 -5.73 20.85
C ASP A 152 6.14 -5.52 20.96
N GLU A 153 6.86 -6.59 21.34
CA GLU A 153 8.32 -6.55 21.49
C GLU A 153 9.08 -6.29 20.18
N HIS A 154 8.42 -6.47 19.03
CA HIS A 154 8.95 -6.19 17.71
C HIS A 154 8.42 -4.85 17.15
N GLY A 155 7.71 -4.05 17.96
CA GLY A 155 7.31 -2.68 17.63
C GLY A 155 5.83 -2.51 17.32
N ASP A 156 5.51 -1.59 16.41
CA ASP A 156 4.14 -1.25 16.04
C ASP A 156 3.48 -2.40 15.29
N ASN A 157 2.31 -2.83 15.79
CA ASN A 157 1.59 -3.98 15.25
C ASN A 157 0.26 -3.56 14.61
N TYR A 158 -0.53 -2.71 15.28
CA TYR A 158 -1.80 -2.23 14.72
C TYR A 158 -1.79 -0.72 14.58
N CYS A 159 -1.89 -0.24 13.34
CA CYS A 159 -1.88 1.19 13.03
C CYS A 159 -2.98 1.60 12.06
N GLU A 160 -3.47 2.82 12.23
CA GLU A 160 -4.49 3.46 11.40
C GLU A 160 -4.01 4.84 10.98
N PHE A 161 -4.03 5.11 9.68
CA PHE A 161 -3.51 6.35 9.11
C PHE A 161 -4.55 6.95 8.14
N PRO A 162 -4.99 8.20 8.30
CA PRO A 162 -5.89 8.84 7.35
C PRO A 162 -5.24 9.00 5.97
N HIS A 163 -6.06 9.11 4.91
CA HIS A 163 -5.55 9.50 3.60
C HIS A 163 -4.91 10.91 3.63
N GLY A 164 -3.89 11.11 2.79
CA GLY A 164 -3.13 12.35 2.74
C GLY A 164 -2.09 12.53 3.85
N ASP A 165 -2.01 11.59 4.80
CA ASP A 165 -1.05 11.66 5.88
C ASP A 165 0.40 11.42 5.41
N SER A 166 1.36 11.87 6.20
CA SER A 166 2.79 11.72 5.93
C SER A 166 3.43 10.91 7.04
N LEU A 167 3.76 9.65 6.74
CA LEU A 167 4.23 8.68 7.72
C LEU A 167 5.74 8.55 7.67
N ARG A 168 6.40 8.45 8.82
CA ARG A 168 7.80 8.06 8.90
C ARG A 168 7.92 6.66 9.48
N MET A 169 8.19 5.70 8.61
CA MET A 169 8.44 4.31 8.97
C MET A 169 9.92 4.11 9.26
N ARG A 170 10.24 3.56 10.43
CA ARG A 170 11.59 3.15 10.80
C ARG A 170 11.64 1.66 11.10
N PHE A 171 12.59 0.99 10.50
CA PHE A 171 12.88 -0.41 10.78
C PHE A 171 14.30 -0.55 11.31
N GLN A 172 14.38 -1.06 12.53
CA GLN A 172 15.62 -1.28 13.25
C GLN A 172 15.83 -2.77 13.46
N TYR A 173 17.08 -3.21 13.45
CA TYR A 173 17.44 -4.59 13.82
C TYR A 173 18.51 -4.59 14.90
N ASN A 174 18.38 -5.53 15.83
CA ASN A 174 19.46 -6.01 16.66
C ASN A 174 19.80 -7.43 16.21
N LEU A 175 21.04 -7.68 15.82
CA LEU A 175 21.44 -8.97 15.28
C LEU A 175 22.22 -9.79 16.31
N ALA A 176 21.89 -11.07 16.49
CA ALA A 176 22.67 -11.99 17.31
C ALA A 176 24.09 -12.20 16.76
N ARG A 177 24.22 -12.19 15.44
CA ARG A 177 25.46 -12.45 14.70
C ARG A 177 25.65 -11.41 13.60
N PRO A 178 26.89 -11.03 13.29
CA PRO A 178 27.13 -10.03 12.26
C PRO A 178 26.68 -10.55 10.89
N ILE A 179 26.25 -9.64 10.02
CA ILE A 179 25.90 -9.97 8.62
C ILE A 179 26.93 -9.34 7.70
N ASN A 180 27.71 -10.19 7.03
CA ASN A 180 28.71 -9.76 6.05
C ASN A 180 28.11 -9.53 4.65
N GLY A 181 26.94 -10.12 4.38
CA GLY A 181 26.23 -10.05 3.12
C GLY A 181 24.91 -10.82 3.19
N GLY A 182 24.08 -10.68 2.17
CA GLY A 182 22.73 -11.24 2.13
C GLY A 182 21.76 -10.27 1.46
N TYR A 183 20.49 -10.64 1.47
CA TYR A 183 19.43 -9.88 0.83
C TYR A 183 18.17 -9.86 1.70
N TRP A 184 17.37 -8.82 1.53
CA TRP A 184 16.00 -8.84 1.97
C TRP A 184 15.06 -8.87 0.77
N VAL A 185 14.00 -9.65 0.88
CA VAL A 185 12.96 -9.80 -0.13
C VAL A 185 11.66 -9.31 0.46
N PHE A 186 11.01 -8.35 -0.20
CA PHE A 186 9.64 -7.95 0.09
C PHE A 186 8.75 -8.40 -1.07
N GLN A 187 7.77 -9.25 -0.77
CA GLN A 187 6.80 -9.75 -1.74
C GLN A 187 5.40 -9.33 -1.32
N GLY A 188 4.81 -8.36 -2.01
CA GLY A 188 3.45 -7.87 -1.80
C GLY A 188 2.50 -8.36 -2.88
N ILE A 189 1.34 -8.87 -2.50
CA ILE A 189 0.26 -9.28 -3.41
C ILE A 189 -0.92 -8.33 -3.23
N PRO A 190 -0.96 -7.21 -3.99
CA PRO A 190 -2.04 -6.24 -3.92
C PRO A 190 -3.32 -6.72 -4.62
N LYS A 191 -4.46 -6.56 -3.93
CA LYS A 191 -5.80 -6.87 -4.41
C LYS A 191 -6.67 -5.62 -4.33
N LEU A 192 -7.28 -5.24 -5.44
CA LEU A 192 -8.34 -4.24 -5.49
C LEU A 192 -9.69 -4.93 -5.36
N GLN A 193 -10.60 -4.30 -4.63
CA GLN A 193 -11.96 -4.77 -4.40
C GLN A 193 -12.99 -3.66 -4.66
N GLY A 194 -14.21 -4.05 -5.02
CA GLY A 194 -15.34 -3.14 -5.18
C GLY A 194 -15.19 -2.21 -6.39
N VAL A 195 -15.51 -0.93 -6.20
CA VAL A 195 -15.55 0.07 -7.27
C VAL A 195 -14.17 0.24 -7.94
N GLY A 196 -13.08 0.22 -7.17
CA GLY A 196 -11.73 0.30 -7.73
C GLY A 196 -11.40 -0.86 -8.69
N ALA A 197 -11.82 -2.08 -8.35
CA ALA A 197 -11.66 -3.23 -9.24
C ALA A 197 -12.53 -3.14 -10.49
N PHE A 198 -13.77 -2.66 -10.33
CA PHE A 198 -14.69 -2.44 -11.44
C PHE A 198 -14.14 -1.43 -12.45
N LEU A 199 -13.68 -0.26 -11.98
CA LEU A 199 -13.10 0.80 -12.83
C LEU A 199 -11.89 0.28 -13.60
N ARG A 200 -10.97 -0.42 -12.93
CA ARG A 200 -9.79 -0.98 -13.59
C ARG A 200 -10.16 -2.03 -14.63
N ASN A 201 -11.04 -2.97 -14.30
CA ASN A 201 -11.46 -4.01 -15.24
C ASN A 201 -12.21 -3.41 -16.44
N GLY A 202 -12.97 -2.34 -16.24
CA GLY A 202 -13.61 -1.56 -17.30
C GLY A 202 -12.59 -0.95 -18.27
N ILE A 203 -11.55 -0.29 -17.75
CA ILE A 203 -10.46 0.28 -18.56
C ILE A 203 -9.71 -0.81 -19.34
N GLU A 204 -9.43 -1.94 -18.71
CA GLU A 204 -8.74 -3.07 -19.33
C GLU A 204 -9.65 -3.91 -20.26
N LYS A 205 -10.91 -3.50 -20.46
CA LYS A 205 -11.94 -4.24 -21.22
C LYS A 205 -12.09 -5.70 -20.77
N LYS A 206 -11.79 -5.99 -19.50
CA LYS A 206 -11.97 -7.31 -18.88
C LYS A 206 -13.41 -7.45 -18.40
N LYS A 207 -13.88 -8.70 -18.27
CA LYS A 207 -15.20 -8.98 -17.67
C LYS A 207 -15.26 -8.33 -16.28
N GLN A 208 -16.41 -7.73 -15.97
CA GLN A 208 -16.66 -6.89 -14.79
C GLN A 208 -16.69 -7.71 -13.50
N ILE A 209 -15.51 -8.13 -13.04
CA ILE A 209 -15.36 -8.79 -11.74
C ILE A 209 -15.10 -7.69 -10.70
N LEU A 210 -15.75 -7.77 -9.55
CA LEU A 210 -15.59 -6.85 -8.41
C LEU A 210 -14.26 -7.04 -7.64
N SER A 211 -13.34 -7.82 -8.19
CA SER A 211 -11.98 -7.99 -7.70
C SER A 211 -10.99 -7.95 -8.87
N SER A 212 -9.86 -7.31 -8.65
CA SER A 212 -8.77 -7.22 -9.62
C SER A 212 -7.46 -7.37 -8.88
N ARG A 213 -6.58 -8.27 -9.35
CA ARG A 213 -5.23 -8.40 -8.81
C ARG A 213 -4.33 -7.37 -9.49
N LEU A 214 -3.67 -6.55 -8.70
CA LEU A 214 -2.58 -5.71 -9.18
C LEU A 214 -1.36 -6.60 -9.41
N GLU A 215 -0.39 -6.08 -10.15
CA GLU A 215 0.87 -6.79 -10.36
C GLU A 215 1.56 -7.03 -9.00
N ASP A 216 2.14 -8.21 -8.83
CA ASP A 216 2.83 -8.57 -7.60
C ASP A 216 4.05 -7.66 -7.42
N LEU A 217 4.17 -7.06 -6.24
CA LEU A 217 5.27 -6.19 -5.88
C LEU A 217 6.39 -7.06 -5.29
N SER A 218 7.42 -7.36 -6.07
CA SER A 218 8.60 -8.07 -5.59
C SER A 218 9.81 -7.13 -5.58
N ILE A 219 10.35 -6.88 -4.39
CA ILE A 219 11.55 -6.07 -4.18
C ILE A 219 12.60 -6.97 -3.56
N GLU A 220 13.76 -7.04 -4.19
CA GLU A 220 14.94 -7.70 -3.66
C GLU A 220 16.08 -6.70 -3.60
N CYS A 221 16.69 -6.59 -2.42
CA CYS A 221 17.75 -5.63 -2.15
C CYS A 221 18.85 -6.31 -1.33
N PRO A 222 20.12 -5.94 -1.53
CA PRO A 222 21.16 -6.36 -0.61
C PRO A 222 20.86 -5.81 0.79
N ILE A 223 21.29 -6.52 1.81
CA ILE A 223 21.06 -6.11 3.20
C ILE A 223 21.97 -4.93 3.61
N CYS A 224 23.19 -4.88 3.08
CA CYS A 224 24.17 -3.83 3.34
C CYS A 224 25.04 -3.59 2.09
N GLY A 225 25.82 -2.51 2.09
CA GLY A 225 26.91 -2.30 1.14
C GLY A 225 26.48 -1.78 -0.23
N GLY A 226 25.68 -0.72 -0.29
CA GLY A 226 25.37 -0.06 -1.57
C GLY A 226 24.10 0.78 -1.57
N VAL A 227 23.50 0.90 -2.75
CA VAL A 227 22.23 1.58 -2.98
C VAL A 227 21.26 0.56 -3.57
N CYS A 228 20.09 0.40 -2.97
CA CYS A 228 19.01 -0.35 -3.58
C CYS A 228 18.05 0.60 -4.30
N GLU A 229 17.64 0.27 -5.52
CA GLU A 229 16.78 1.14 -6.32
C GLU A 229 15.43 0.47 -6.69
N PRO A 230 14.59 0.10 -5.71
CA PRO A 230 13.32 -0.57 -6.01
C PRO A 230 12.36 0.32 -6.79
N MET A 231 11.55 -0.32 -7.64
CA MET A 231 10.41 0.32 -8.27
C MET A 231 9.19 0.20 -7.35
N VAL A 232 8.72 1.33 -6.83
CA VAL A 232 7.57 1.39 -5.92
C VAL A 232 6.52 2.28 -6.55
N PHE A 233 5.34 1.72 -6.87
CA PHE A 233 4.26 2.43 -7.58
C PHE A 233 4.72 3.10 -8.89
N GLY A 234 5.54 2.40 -9.68
CA GLY A 234 6.06 2.90 -10.95
C GLY A 234 7.11 4.00 -10.84
N LYS A 235 7.59 4.33 -9.63
CA LYS A 235 8.70 5.26 -9.41
C LYS A 235 9.89 4.52 -8.82
N GLN A 236 11.06 4.74 -9.40
CA GLN A 236 12.31 4.24 -8.84
C GLN A 236 12.65 5.06 -7.58
N ARG A 237 12.97 4.38 -6.47
CA ARG A 237 13.37 5.00 -5.20
C ARG A 237 14.76 4.53 -4.84
N SER A 238 15.67 5.45 -4.55
CA SER A 238 17.03 5.13 -4.12
C SER A 238 17.07 5.01 -2.59
N ILE A 239 17.44 3.84 -2.08
CA ILE A 239 17.58 3.53 -0.65
C ILE A 239 19.07 3.29 -0.41
N LYS A 240 19.71 4.21 0.33
CA LYS A 240 21.10 4.02 0.76
C LYS A 240 21.13 3.01 1.90
N LEU A 241 21.86 1.92 1.71
CA LEU A 241 22.01 0.88 2.71
C LEU A 241 23.26 1.15 3.57
N PRO A 242 23.26 0.71 4.84
CA PRO A 242 24.44 0.79 5.70
C PRO A 242 25.62 -0.04 5.12
N ASP A 243 26.84 0.30 5.51
CA ASP A 243 28.04 -0.44 5.09
C ASP A 243 28.09 -1.84 5.74
N CYS A 244 28.71 -2.80 5.03
CA CYS A 244 28.97 -4.14 5.58
C CYS A 244 30.33 -4.17 6.31
N PRO A 245 30.49 -4.99 7.37
CA PRO A 245 29.50 -5.89 7.95
C PRO A 245 28.56 -5.19 8.93
N LEU A 246 27.31 -5.65 9.01
CA LEU A 246 26.36 -5.21 10.04
C LEU A 246 26.78 -5.79 11.39
N PRO A 247 27.01 -4.96 12.43
CA PRO A 247 27.48 -5.42 13.72
C PRO A 247 26.41 -6.22 14.48
N ALA A 248 26.85 -7.21 15.25
CA ALA A 248 26.00 -7.90 16.21
C ALA A 248 25.77 -7.06 17.48
N GLY A 249 24.63 -7.24 18.13
CA GLY A 249 24.30 -6.63 19.42
C GLY A 249 23.99 -5.13 19.39
N GLN A 250 23.98 -4.51 18.21
CA GLN A 250 23.70 -3.08 18.03
C GLN A 250 22.36 -2.88 17.32
N ASN A 251 21.60 -1.88 17.76
CA ASN A 251 20.39 -1.45 17.07
C ASN A 251 20.77 -0.62 15.83
N VAL A 252 20.72 -1.24 14.65
CA VAL A 252 21.00 -0.59 13.37
C VAL A 252 19.68 -0.22 12.71
N THR A 253 19.52 1.04 12.30
CA THR A 253 18.36 1.45 11.50
C THR A 253 18.62 1.08 10.04
N MET A 254 17.88 0.09 9.54
CA MET A 254 18.02 -0.41 8.18
C MET A 254 17.24 0.44 7.18
N VAL A 255 16.06 0.87 7.58
CA VAL A 255 15.13 1.60 6.74
C VAL A 255 14.57 2.76 7.55
N ASP A 256 14.67 3.97 7.01
CA ASP A 256 14.00 5.16 7.53
C ASP A 256 13.37 5.87 6.33
N LEU A 257 12.08 5.64 6.12
CA LEU A 257 11.36 6.08 4.93
C LEU A 257 10.20 6.99 5.34
N SER A 258 10.11 8.13 4.67
CA SER A 258 8.92 8.98 4.72
C SER A 258 8.01 8.65 3.54
N ILE A 259 6.78 8.24 3.85
CA ILE A 259 5.76 7.81 2.90
C ILE A 259 4.60 8.78 3.01
N ASN A 260 4.29 9.47 1.91
CA ASN A 260 3.09 10.28 1.83
C ASN A 260 1.95 9.41 1.29
N LEU A 261 0.91 9.22 2.09
CA LEU A 261 -0.28 8.52 1.67
C LEU A 261 -1.02 9.37 0.63
N PRO A 262 -1.57 8.73 -0.43
CA PRO A 262 -2.32 9.48 -1.42
C PRO A 262 -3.54 10.16 -0.77
N SER A 263 -3.87 11.35 -1.26
CA SER A 263 -5.11 12.07 -0.98
C SER A 263 -5.91 12.22 -2.27
N GLY A 264 -7.24 12.27 -2.15
CA GLY A 264 -8.12 12.43 -3.31
C GLY A 264 -9.57 12.06 -3.01
N LEU A 265 -10.50 12.74 -3.70
CA LEU A 265 -11.94 12.59 -3.51
C LEU A 265 -12.45 11.16 -3.75
N LEU A 266 -11.80 10.41 -4.65
CA LEU A 266 -12.21 9.06 -5.03
C LEU A 266 -11.54 7.95 -4.21
N LEU A 267 -10.50 8.25 -3.42
CA LEU A 267 -9.82 7.25 -2.58
C LEU A 267 -10.76 6.56 -1.58
N PRO A 268 -11.72 7.26 -0.95
CA PRO A 268 -12.76 6.64 -0.14
C PRO A 268 -13.51 5.46 -0.78
N LEU A 269 -13.62 5.45 -2.10
CA LEU A 269 -14.33 4.40 -2.86
C LEU A 269 -13.43 3.22 -3.22
N ILE A 270 -12.11 3.35 -3.06
CA ILE A 270 -11.13 2.33 -3.40
C ILE A 270 -10.85 1.48 -2.16
N LYS A 271 -11.18 0.20 -2.26
CA LYS A 271 -10.75 -0.81 -1.29
C LYS A 271 -9.56 -1.57 -1.86
N MET A 272 -8.43 -1.52 -1.16
CA MET A 272 -7.22 -2.25 -1.53
C MET A 272 -6.74 -3.05 -0.33
N GLN A 273 -6.29 -4.28 -0.57
CA GLN A 273 -5.63 -5.09 0.45
C GLN A 273 -4.36 -5.67 -0.15
N MET A 274 -3.22 -5.46 0.51
CA MET A 274 -1.94 -6.04 0.16
C MET A 274 -1.50 -6.97 1.28
N ARG A 275 -1.27 -8.23 0.94
CA ARG A 275 -0.58 -9.17 1.83
C ARG A 275 0.88 -9.19 1.41
N ALA A 276 1.77 -8.88 2.34
CA ALA A 276 3.20 -8.83 2.10
C ALA A 276 3.97 -9.82 2.96
N ASN A 277 5.04 -10.37 2.42
CA ASN A 277 6.04 -11.14 3.16
C ASN A 277 7.38 -10.41 3.06
N LEU A 278 8.02 -10.14 4.20
CA LEU A 278 9.37 -9.63 4.30
C LEU A 278 10.28 -10.72 4.84
N VAL A 279 11.24 -11.14 4.03
CA VAL A 279 12.23 -12.14 4.40
C VAL A 279 13.60 -11.48 4.40
N VAL A 280 14.32 -11.59 5.50
CA VAL A 280 15.71 -11.14 5.63
C VAL A 280 16.61 -12.37 5.69
N THR A 281 17.60 -12.42 4.81
CA THR A 281 18.53 -13.54 4.72
C THR A 281 19.96 -13.09 4.98
N ARG A 282 20.74 -13.95 5.64
CA ARG A 282 22.18 -13.81 5.82
C ARG A 282 22.88 -14.80 4.89
N GLN A 283 23.86 -14.31 4.16
CA GLN A 283 24.73 -15.15 3.34
C GLN A 283 26.03 -15.47 4.11
N GLU A 284 26.31 -16.75 4.33
CA GLU A 284 27.52 -17.27 4.97
C GLU A 284 28.21 -18.23 3.98
N GLY A 285 29.09 -17.69 3.12
CA GLY A 285 29.69 -18.46 2.02
C GLY A 285 28.66 -18.78 0.92
N GLU A 286 28.41 -20.06 0.66
CA GLU A 286 27.40 -20.51 -0.30
C GLU A 286 26.01 -20.71 0.33
N GLU A 287 25.91 -20.72 1.66
CA GLU A 287 24.66 -20.95 2.37
C GLU A 287 23.91 -19.63 2.61
N SER A 288 22.58 -19.69 2.46
CA SER A 288 21.66 -18.59 2.80
C SER A 288 20.75 -19.06 3.93
N ASN A 289 20.77 -18.31 5.03
CA ASN A 289 19.97 -18.59 6.22
C ASN A 289 18.97 -17.46 6.46
N THR A 290 17.70 -17.79 6.67
CA THR A 290 16.67 -16.83 7.06
C THR A 290 16.96 -16.30 8.46
N VAL A 291 17.16 -14.98 8.57
CA VAL A 291 17.34 -14.27 9.85
C VAL A 291 15.99 -13.86 10.43
N SER A 292 15.06 -13.43 9.57
CA SER A 292 13.73 -13.00 9.98
C SER A 292 12.74 -13.17 8.84
N GLU A 293 11.53 -13.61 9.15
CA GLU A 293 10.38 -13.65 8.25
C GLU A 293 9.20 -12.98 8.94
N SER A 294 8.59 -12.00 8.27
CA SER A 294 7.44 -11.26 8.77
C SER A 294 6.35 -11.19 7.71
N LYS A 295 5.12 -11.53 8.10
CA LYS A 295 3.92 -11.28 7.29
C LYS A 295 3.33 -9.93 7.67
N MET A 296 2.96 -9.16 6.67
CA MET A 296 2.34 -7.85 6.83
C MET A 296 1.05 -7.79 6.03
N ILE A 297 0.06 -7.09 6.56
CA ILE A 297 -1.18 -6.78 5.88
C ILE A 297 -1.32 -5.26 5.86
N PHE A 298 -1.46 -4.72 4.66
CA PHE A 298 -1.82 -3.33 4.45
C PHE A 298 -3.21 -3.30 3.83
N ALA A 299 -4.14 -2.61 4.44
CA ALA A 299 -5.48 -2.41 3.88
C ALA A 299 -5.75 -0.92 3.70
N MET A 300 -6.25 -0.52 2.55
CA MET A 300 -6.78 0.81 2.31
C MET A 300 -8.29 0.73 2.13
N GLY A 301 -9.01 1.63 2.80
CA GLY A 301 -10.47 1.71 2.70
C GLY A 301 -11.06 2.46 3.88
N ARG A 302 -12.32 2.13 4.20
CA ARG A 302 -13.00 2.64 5.40
C ARG A 302 -12.36 2.05 6.65
N ILE A 303 -11.90 2.92 7.53
CA ILE A 303 -11.38 2.57 8.84
C ILE A 303 -12.56 2.67 9.83
N TYR A 304 -12.83 1.57 10.51
CA TYR A 304 -13.74 1.55 11.64
C TYR A 304 -12.90 1.44 12.90
N HIS A 305 -12.77 2.54 13.65
CA HIS A 305 -11.96 2.57 14.86
C HIS A 305 -12.30 1.40 15.79
N GLY A 306 -11.27 0.67 16.21
CA GLY A 306 -11.39 -0.40 17.20
C GLY A 306 -11.93 -1.73 16.68
N LEU A 307 -12.24 -1.86 15.39
CA LEU A 307 -12.57 -3.16 14.79
C LEU A 307 -11.31 -3.78 14.16
N PRO A 308 -10.97 -5.04 14.51
CA PRO A 308 -9.86 -5.74 13.86
C PRO A 308 -10.13 -5.90 12.36
N LEU A 309 -9.07 -5.99 11.57
CA LEU A 309 -9.14 -6.32 10.15
C LEU A 309 -9.88 -7.67 9.99
N MET A 310 -11.14 -7.62 9.54
CA MET A 310 -11.86 -8.84 9.17
C MET A 310 -11.27 -9.34 7.85
N MET A 311 -10.43 -10.37 7.95
CA MET A 311 -9.79 -11.05 6.81
C MET A 311 -10.76 -11.90 5.97
#